data_AF-A0A382K505-F1
#
_entry.id   AF-A0A382K505-F1
#
_cell.length_a   1.000
_cell.length_b   1.000
_cell.length_c   1.000
_cell.angle_alpha   90.00
_cell.angle_beta   90.00
_cell.angle_gamma   90.00
#
_symmetry.space_group_name_H-M   'P 1'
#
loop_
_entity.id
_entity.type
_entity.pdbx_description
1 polymer ?
#
loop_
_entity_poly.entity_id
_entity_poly.type
_entity_poly.pdbx_seq_one_letter_code
_entity_poly.pdbx_strand_id
1 'polypeptide(L)'
;EIWNILRFNSIPLYDRAAIIKVHDQGRNLSFDPQTGFIDFPGGMTKFSIRRDSVTGMYLSLVNNNTDANRAQQRNILSLSVSEDLVNWKVTHQLLADDSDLSWQDSLLLTGFQYVDWQFDGNDIIYVVRTAYNAAHNFHDSNRIIFDRLKNFRLYL
;
A
#
# COMPACT_ATOMS: atom_id res chain seq x y z
N GLU A 1 16.73 12.47 9.40
CA GLU A 1 16.13 13.08 8.20
C GLU A 1 14.66 12.70 8.15
N ILE A 2 13.80 13.55 7.56
CA ILE A 2 12.37 13.27 7.46
C ILE A 2 12.01 13.29 5.97
N TRP A 3 11.32 12.24 5.54
CA TRP A 3 10.84 12.07 4.18
C TRP A 3 9.32 11.94 4.19
N ASN A 4 8.66 12.55 3.23
CA ASN A 4 7.24 12.42 2.99
C ASN A 4 7.02 11.68 1.67
N ILE A 5 6.46 10.47 1.73
CA ILE A 5 6.11 9.69 0.55
C ILE A 5 4.63 9.91 0.27
N LEU A 6 4.34 10.51 -0.88
CA LEU A 6 3.01 10.90 -1.29
C LEU A 6 2.47 9.93 -2.33
N ARG A 7 1.19 9.59 -2.18
CA ARG A 7 0.42 8.96 -3.25
C ARG A 7 0.43 9.84 -4.49
N PHE A 8 0.80 9.28 -5.63
CA PHE A 8 0.93 9.99 -6.89
C PHE A 8 -0.04 9.40 -7.93
N ASN A 9 -0.83 10.23 -8.60
CA ASN A 9 -1.69 9.77 -9.69
C ASN A 9 -0.86 9.67 -10.97
N SER A 10 -0.43 8.46 -11.34
CA SER A 10 0.58 8.24 -12.38
C SER A 10 0.05 7.69 -13.70
N ILE A 11 -1.27 7.59 -13.91
CA ILE A 11 -1.87 7.00 -15.13
C ILE A 11 -1.22 7.60 -16.39
N PRO A 12 -0.74 6.77 -17.34
CA PRO A 12 -0.94 5.32 -17.46
C PRO A 12 0.09 4.44 -16.71
N LEU A 13 1.09 5.03 -16.05
CA LEU A 13 2.06 4.29 -15.24
C LEU A 13 1.40 3.77 -13.95
N TYR A 14 1.88 2.62 -13.47
CA TYR A 14 1.49 2.01 -12.21
C TYR A 14 2.67 2.03 -11.23
N ASP A 15 2.41 1.73 -9.96
CA ASP A 15 3.42 1.60 -8.89
C ASP A 15 4.41 2.77 -8.81
N ARG A 16 3.90 4.00 -8.81
CA ARG A 16 4.71 5.21 -8.59
C ARG A 16 4.25 5.98 -7.36
N ALA A 17 5.21 6.50 -6.62
CA ALA A 17 5.00 7.48 -5.56
C ALA A 17 5.97 8.66 -5.72
N ALA A 18 5.64 9.79 -5.09
CA ALA A 18 6.55 10.94 -5.00
C ALA A 18 7.21 10.93 -3.61
N ILE A 19 8.53 11.08 -3.56
CA ILE A 19 9.30 11.22 -2.32
C ILE A 19 9.79 12.66 -2.16
N ILE A 20 9.46 13.27 -1.02
CA ILE A 20 9.75 14.68 -0.74
C ILE A 20 10.60 14.77 0.52
N LYS A 21 11.70 15.52 0.45
CA LYS A 21 12.51 15.79 1.63
C LYS A 21 11.86 16.89 2.45
N VAL A 22 11.74 16.63 3.76
CA VAL A 22 11.17 17.56 4.73
C VAL A 22 12.31 18.17 5.53
N HIS A 23 12.39 19.50 5.52
CA HIS A 23 13.42 20.28 6.21
C HIS A 23 12.81 21.08 7.36
N ASP A 24 13.67 21.55 8.25
CA ASP A 24 13.34 22.53 9.29
C ASP A 24 12.10 22.20 10.13
N GLN A 25 11.93 20.92 10.48
CA GLN A 25 10.78 20.40 11.22
C GLN A 25 9.44 20.61 10.50
N GLY A 26 9.42 20.47 9.17
CA GLY A 26 8.21 20.59 8.36
C GLY A 26 7.95 21.99 7.80
N ARG A 27 8.84 22.96 8.03
CA ARG A 27 8.68 24.33 7.52
C ARG A 27 9.03 24.48 6.05
N ASN A 28 9.88 23.60 5.52
CA ASN A 28 10.35 23.64 4.14
C ASN A 28 10.30 22.24 3.51
N LEU A 29 9.96 22.18 2.22
CA LEU A 29 9.89 20.96 1.43
C LEU A 29 10.76 21.12 0.18
N SER A 30 11.47 20.07 -0.23
CA SER A 30 12.16 20.03 -1.53
C SER A 30 11.80 18.78 -2.31
N PHE A 31 11.50 18.95 -3.59
CA PHE A 31 11.20 17.89 -4.54
C PHE A 31 12.01 18.13 -5.81
N ASP A 32 12.78 17.14 -6.23
CA ASP A 32 13.48 17.14 -7.51
C ASP A 32 12.66 16.27 -8.50
N PRO A 33 12.09 16.84 -9.57
CA PRO A 33 11.29 16.06 -10.52
C PRO A 33 12.09 15.00 -11.29
N GLN A 34 13.43 15.08 -11.33
CA GLN A 34 14.27 14.09 -12.00
C GLN A 34 14.48 12.83 -11.14
N THR A 35 14.46 12.96 -9.82
CA THR A 35 14.82 11.88 -8.88
C THR A 35 13.75 11.59 -7.82
N GLY A 36 12.74 12.45 -7.70
CA GLY A 36 11.71 12.41 -6.67
C GLY A 36 10.53 11.48 -6.97
N PHE A 37 10.51 10.82 -8.12
CA PHE A 37 9.55 9.76 -8.40
C PHE A 37 10.21 8.40 -8.20
N ILE A 38 9.63 7.57 -7.33
CA ILE A 38 10.16 6.24 -7.00
C ILE A 38 9.19 5.14 -7.46
N ASP A 39 9.73 3.96 -7.72
CA ASP A 39 8.94 2.73 -7.80
C ASP A 39 8.38 2.39 -6.41
N PHE A 40 7.06 2.33 -6.30
CA PHE A 40 6.37 2.06 -5.04
C PHE A 40 5.09 1.26 -5.31
N PRO A 41 5.02 -0.01 -4.86
CA PRO A 41 3.84 -0.85 -5.06
C PRO A 41 2.56 -0.19 -4.52
N GLY A 42 1.55 -0.04 -5.36
CA GLY A 42 0.27 0.57 -5.00
C GLY A 42 0.34 2.08 -4.74
N GLY A 43 1.39 2.76 -5.20
CA GLY A 43 1.64 4.19 -4.94
C GLY A 43 0.55 5.16 -5.42
N MET A 44 -0.38 4.69 -6.26
CA MET A 44 -1.58 5.43 -6.67
C MET A 44 -2.76 5.36 -5.67
N THR A 45 -2.70 4.43 -4.72
CA THR A 45 -3.74 4.17 -3.72
C THR A 45 -3.32 4.67 -2.33
N LYS A 46 -4.22 4.63 -1.34
CA LYS A 46 -3.86 5.03 0.02
C LYS A 46 -2.92 3.98 0.63
N PHE A 47 -1.83 4.42 1.23
CA PHE A 47 -0.91 3.60 2.01
C PHE A 47 -0.49 4.35 3.27
N SER A 48 0.15 3.63 4.20
CA SER A 48 0.78 4.21 5.39
C SER A 48 2.05 3.43 5.68
N ILE A 49 3.13 4.18 5.96
CA ILE A 49 4.47 3.64 6.18
C ILE A 49 4.80 3.74 7.66
N ARG A 50 5.31 2.65 8.24
CA ARG A 50 5.86 2.64 9.60
C ARG A 50 7.19 1.91 9.62
N ARG A 51 8.07 2.34 10.52
CA ARG A 51 9.36 1.72 10.73
C ARG A 51 9.29 0.73 11.89
N ASP A 52 9.68 -0.50 11.67
CA ASP A 52 9.88 -1.47 12.74
C ASP A 52 11.12 -1.06 13.54
N SER A 53 10.97 -0.87 14.85
CA SER A 53 12.07 -0.45 15.72
C SER A 53 13.10 -1.57 15.97
N VAL A 54 12.71 -2.83 15.77
CA VAL A 54 13.59 -3.99 16.00
C VAL A 54 14.54 -4.22 14.82
N THR A 55 14.00 -4.28 13.60
CA THR A 55 14.79 -4.54 12.38
C THR A 55 15.28 -3.27 11.71
N GLY A 56 14.62 -2.13 11.96
CA GLY A 56 14.89 -0.87 11.26
C GLY A 56 14.25 -0.77 9.87
N MET A 57 13.57 -1.82 9.40
CA MET A 57 12.86 -1.87 8.13
C MET A 57 11.65 -0.93 8.13
N TYR A 58 11.37 -0.31 6.99
CA TYR A 58 10.12 0.38 6.70
C TYR A 58 9.14 -0.60 6.09
N LEU A 59 7.90 -0.55 6.55
CA LEU A 59 6.82 -1.43 6.13
C LEU A 59 5.65 -0.59 5.63
N SER A 60 4.88 -1.16 4.71
CA SER A 60 3.60 -0.61 4.25
C SER A 60 2.66 -1.74 3.85
N LEU A 61 1.37 -1.58 4.13
CA LEU A 61 0.32 -2.41 3.51
C LEU A 61 -0.17 -1.69 2.26
N VAL A 62 -0.09 -2.36 1.11
CA VAL A 62 -0.25 -1.75 -0.21
C VAL A 62 -1.15 -2.57 -1.10
N ASN A 63 -1.90 -1.89 -1.97
CA ASN A 63 -2.56 -2.52 -3.11
C ASN A 63 -1.58 -2.60 -4.27
N ASN A 64 -0.68 -3.60 -4.26
CA ASN A 64 0.32 -3.75 -5.33
C ASN A 64 -0.34 -4.10 -6.67
N ASN A 65 0.22 -3.58 -7.76
CA ASN A 65 -0.20 -3.95 -9.10
C ASN A 65 0.39 -5.32 -9.49
N THR A 66 -0.48 -6.26 -9.87
CA THR A 66 -0.11 -7.52 -10.51
C THR A 66 -0.50 -7.56 -11.99
N ASP A 67 -1.30 -6.58 -12.44
CA ASP A 67 -1.58 -6.30 -13.85
C ASP A 67 -1.12 -4.88 -14.20
N ALA A 68 -0.12 -4.79 -15.09
CA ALA A 68 0.49 -3.55 -15.54
C ALA A 68 -0.49 -2.62 -16.30
N ASN A 69 -1.59 -3.17 -16.83
CA ASN A 69 -2.59 -2.39 -17.54
C ASN A 69 -3.66 -1.80 -16.60
N ARG A 70 -3.56 -2.07 -15.30
CA ARG A 70 -4.58 -1.75 -14.31
C ARG A 70 -4.02 -0.97 -13.13
N ALA A 71 -3.42 0.20 -13.37
CA ALA A 71 -2.79 1.06 -12.35
C ALA A 71 -3.67 1.44 -11.12
N GLN A 72 -4.98 1.13 -11.16
CA GLN A 72 -5.93 1.35 -10.08
C GLN A 72 -6.31 0.07 -9.31
N GLN A 73 -5.61 -1.05 -9.56
CA GLN A 73 -5.86 -2.36 -8.96
C GLN A 73 -5.93 -2.29 -7.43
N ARG A 74 -6.96 -2.92 -6.85
CA ARG A 74 -7.23 -2.95 -5.39
C ARG A 74 -7.70 -4.30 -4.88
N ASN A 75 -7.83 -5.29 -5.74
CA ASN A 75 -8.32 -6.63 -5.38
C ASN A 75 -7.26 -7.52 -4.71
N ILE A 76 -6.08 -6.97 -4.41
CA ILE A 76 -5.00 -7.61 -3.64
C ILE A 76 -4.47 -6.60 -2.63
N LEU A 77 -4.18 -7.06 -1.41
CA LEU A 77 -3.50 -6.31 -0.35
C LEU A 77 -2.27 -7.09 0.11
N SER A 78 -1.11 -6.45 0.10
CA SER A 78 0.16 -7.08 0.42
C SER A 78 1.01 -6.24 1.38
N LEU A 79 1.92 -6.91 2.09
CA LEU A 79 3.01 -6.33 2.85
C LEU A 79 4.14 -5.99 1.89
N SER A 80 4.60 -4.76 1.96
CA SER A 80 5.77 -4.27 1.24
C SER A 80 6.78 -3.70 2.24
N VAL A 81 8.06 -3.96 2.01
CA VAL A 81 9.16 -3.59 2.89
C VAL A 81 10.26 -2.83 2.15
N SER A 82 10.98 -1.98 2.87
CA SER A 82 12.11 -1.21 2.35
C SER A 82 13.13 -0.94 3.45
N GLU A 83 14.42 -0.95 3.11
CA GLU A 83 15.51 -0.55 4.01
C GLU A 83 15.75 0.97 4.00
N ASP A 84 15.41 1.64 2.90
CA ASP A 84 15.88 2.99 2.57
C ASP A 84 14.77 3.97 2.13
N LEU A 85 13.50 3.55 2.22
CA LEU A 85 12.31 4.29 1.76
C LEU A 85 12.20 4.47 0.24
N VAL A 86 13.16 3.98 -0.55
CA VAL A 86 13.23 4.16 -2.01
C VAL A 86 13.01 2.83 -2.71
N ASN A 87 13.71 1.79 -2.29
CA ASN A 87 13.64 0.46 -2.86
C ASN A 87 12.64 -0.39 -2.07
N TRP A 88 11.48 -0.66 -2.66
CA TRP A 88 10.39 -1.40 -2.02
C TRP A 88 10.21 -2.79 -2.63
N LYS A 89 9.96 -3.78 -1.77
CA LYS A 89 9.70 -5.17 -2.17
C LYS A 89 8.42 -5.68 -1.53
N VAL A 90 7.52 -6.22 -2.34
CA VAL A 90 6.36 -6.98 -1.84
C VAL A 90 6.86 -8.33 -1.33
N THR A 91 6.55 -8.66 -0.06
CA THR A 91 7.07 -9.88 0.60
C THR A 91 5.98 -10.87 0.97
N HIS A 92 4.76 -10.41 1.22
CA HIS A 92 3.67 -11.28 1.65
C HIS A 92 2.30 -10.75 1.23
N GLN A 93 1.43 -11.61 0.68
CA GLN A 93 0.05 -11.25 0.37
C GLN A 93 -0.83 -11.48 1.60
N LEU A 94 -1.60 -10.48 2.02
CA LEU A 94 -2.51 -10.57 3.17
C LEU A 94 -3.92 -10.96 2.72
N LEU A 95 -4.45 -10.24 1.71
CA LEU A 95 -5.79 -10.46 1.17
C LEU A 95 -5.72 -10.52 -0.36
N ALA A 96 -6.52 -11.38 -0.94
CA ALA A 96 -6.85 -11.40 -2.36
C ALA A 96 -8.33 -11.72 -2.51
N ASP A 97 -8.90 -11.33 -3.65
CA ASP A 97 -10.28 -11.68 -3.96
C ASP A 97 -10.40 -13.19 -4.09
N ASP A 98 -11.19 -13.78 -3.21
CA ASP A 98 -11.48 -15.21 -3.10
C ASP A 98 -12.94 -15.53 -3.47
N SER A 99 -13.65 -14.59 -4.12
CA SER A 99 -14.99 -14.80 -4.65
C SER A 99 -14.99 -15.53 -6.00
N ASP A 100 -16.18 -15.93 -6.47
CA ASP A 100 -16.37 -16.59 -7.76
C ASP A 100 -16.30 -15.63 -8.98
N LEU A 101 -15.86 -14.38 -8.77
CA LEU A 101 -15.72 -13.39 -9.84
C LEU A 101 -14.62 -13.81 -10.83
N SER A 102 -14.83 -13.47 -12.11
CA SER A 102 -13.72 -13.52 -13.07
C SER A 102 -12.63 -12.53 -12.64
N TRP A 103 -11.38 -12.75 -13.06
CA TRP A 103 -10.29 -11.80 -12.78
C TRP A 103 -10.63 -10.37 -13.23
N GLN A 104 -11.28 -10.24 -14.39
CA GLN A 104 -11.65 -8.94 -14.94
C GLN A 104 -12.76 -8.26 -14.12
N ASP A 105 -13.71 -9.03 -13.59
CA ASP A 105 -14.75 -8.47 -12.72
C ASP A 105 -14.18 -8.15 -11.33
N SER A 106 -13.30 -8.99 -10.79
CA SER A 106 -12.58 -8.74 -9.54
C SER A 106 -11.83 -7.40 -9.58
N LEU A 107 -11.12 -7.11 -10.68
CA LEU A 107 -10.44 -5.83 -10.90
C LEU A 107 -11.39 -4.62 -10.89
N LEU A 108 -12.66 -4.81 -11.24
CA LEU A 108 -13.66 -3.74 -11.37
C LEU A 108 -14.55 -3.59 -10.12
N LEU A 109 -14.78 -4.68 -9.40
CA LEU A 109 -15.78 -4.77 -8.33
C LEU A 109 -15.15 -4.90 -6.94
N THR A 110 -13.93 -5.42 -6.84
CA THR A 110 -13.26 -5.71 -5.56
C THR A 110 -12.18 -4.69 -5.24
N GLY A 111 -12.18 -4.20 -4.00
CA GLY A 111 -11.15 -3.30 -3.49
C GLY A 111 -10.91 -3.45 -1.99
N PHE A 112 -9.74 -3.95 -1.61
CA PHE A 112 -9.21 -4.00 -0.24
C PHE A 112 -8.42 -2.73 0.06
N GLN A 113 -9.14 -1.62 0.18
CA GLN A 113 -8.54 -0.29 0.05
C GLN A 113 -8.50 0.49 1.35
N TYR A 114 -7.76 1.59 1.32
CA TYR A 114 -7.73 2.57 2.41
C TYR A 114 -7.28 1.98 3.76
N VAL A 115 -6.51 0.89 3.69
CA VAL A 115 -5.94 0.22 4.84
C VAL A 115 -5.23 1.21 5.77
N ASP A 116 -5.41 1.00 7.07
CA ASP A 116 -4.52 1.55 8.08
C ASP A 116 -4.16 0.43 9.05
N TRP A 117 -3.00 0.54 9.67
CA TRP A 117 -2.42 -0.54 10.44
C TRP A 117 -1.46 -0.04 11.52
N GLN A 118 -1.20 -0.87 12.52
CA GLN A 118 -0.29 -0.60 13.64
C GLN A 118 0.48 -1.86 14.03
N PHE A 119 1.65 -1.67 14.63
CA PHE A 119 2.34 -2.74 15.35
C PHE A 119 1.59 -3.05 16.66
N ASP A 120 1.41 -4.34 16.94
CA ASP A 120 0.90 -4.87 18.21
C ASP A 120 1.89 -5.92 18.72
N GLY A 121 2.96 -5.45 19.38
CA GLY A 121 4.06 -6.30 19.84
C GLY A 121 4.81 -6.98 18.68
N ASN A 122 4.63 -8.30 18.54
CA ASN A 122 5.23 -9.08 17.45
C ASN A 122 4.31 -9.24 16.22
N ASP A 123 3.13 -8.61 16.26
CA ASP A 123 2.12 -8.71 15.22
C ASP A 123 1.89 -7.35 14.55
N ILE A 124 1.23 -7.38 13.40
CA ILE A 124 0.59 -6.21 12.78
C ILE A 124 -0.91 -6.39 12.89
N ILE A 125 -1.62 -5.40 13.41
CA ILE A 125 -3.09 -5.30 13.33
C ILE A 125 -3.46 -4.29 12.26
N TYR A 126 -4.51 -4.58 11.49
CA TYR A 126 -4.90 -3.74 10.37
C TYR A 126 -6.41 -3.72 10.16
N VAL A 127 -6.89 -2.59 9.67
CA VAL A 127 -8.30 -2.36 9.30
C VAL A 127 -8.35 -2.00 7.83
N VAL A 128 -9.24 -2.67 7.09
CA VAL A 128 -9.41 -2.48 5.65
C VAL A 128 -10.82 -2.03 5.34
N ARG A 129 -10.97 -0.95 4.58
CA ARG A 129 -12.24 -0.57 3.97
C ARG A 129 -12.40 -1.36 2.69
N THR A 130 -13.49 -2.10 2.55
CA THR A 130 -13.68 -2.97 1.38
C THR A 130 -14.83 -2.55 0.49
N ALA A 131 -14.62 -2.68 -0.81
CA ALA A 131 -15.65 -3.04 -1.77
C ALA A 131 -15.49 -4.54 -2.04
N TYR A 132 -16.41 -5.38 -1.59
CA TYR A 132 -16.23 -6.84 -1.69
C TYR A 132 -17.57 -7.57 -1.69
N ASN A 133 -17.72 -8.55 -2.59
CA ASN A 133 -18.88 -9.43 -2.73
C ASN A 133 -20.23 -8.67 -2.77
N ALA A 134 -20.67 -8.33 -3.99
CA ALA A 134 -21.83 -7.49 -4.33
C ALA A 134 -21.62 -5.97 -4.14
N ALA A 135 -20.39 -5.48 -4.24
CA ALA A 135 -20.13 -4.06 -4.44
C ALA A 135 -20.44 -3.64 -5.90
N HIS A 136 -20.85 -2.39 -6.12
CA HIS A 136 -21.12 -1.89 -7.48
C HIS A 136 -19.83 -1.61 -8.25
N ASN A 137 -18.76 -1.24 -7.54
CA ASN A 137 -17.42 -1.05 -8.07
C ASN A 137 -16.38 -1.04 -6.94
N PHE A 138 -15.09 -1.11 -7.30
CA PHE A 138 -13.97 -1.12 -6.35
C PHE A 138 -13.82 0.16 -5.50
N HIS A 139 -14.54 1.26 -5.76
CA HIS A 139 -14.54 2.47 -4.94
C HIS A 139 -15.57 2.45 -3.80
N ASP A 140 -16.48 1.48 -3.79
CA ASP A 140 -17.52 1.35 -2.75
C ASP A 140 -16.95 1.08 -1.34
N SER A 141 -17.84 1.16 -0.36
CA SER A 141 -17.60 0.82 1.03
C SER A 141 -18.77 0.00 1.55
N ASN A 142 -18.65 -1.32 1.56
CA ASN A 142 -19.74 -2.17 2.00
C ASN A 142 -19.37 -3.07 3.19
N ARG A 143 -18.08 -3.22 3.52
CA ARG A 143 -17.61 -3.93 4.73
C ARG A 143 -16.33 -3.32 5.28
N ILE A 144 -16.04 -3.64 6.54
CA ILE A 144 -14.77 -3.36 7.21
C ILE A 144 -14.20 -4.70 7.66
N ILE A 145 -12.94 -4.97 7.32
CA ILE A 145 -12.18 -6.11 7.83
C ILE A 145 -11.24 -5.59 8.91
N PHE A 146 -11.22 -6.24 10.07
CA PHE A 146 -10.14 -6.13 11.05
C PHE A 146 -9.44 -7.48 11.13
N ASP A 147 -8.12 -7.48 11.02
CA ASP A 147 -7.34 -8.71 11.08
C ASP A 147 -5.92 -8.46 11.62
N ARG A 148 -5.18 -9.54 11.87
CA ARG A 148 -3.88 -9.56 12.50
C ARG A 148 -2.90 -10.46 11.75
N LEU A 149 -1.85 -9.88 11.21
CA LEU A 149 -0.69 -10.60 10.70
C LEU A 149 0.24 -10.96 11.88
N LYS A 150 0.14 -12.21 12.34
CA LYS A 150 0.93 -12.69 13.48
C LYS A 150 2.40 -12.88 13.11
N ASN A 151 3.29 -12.58 14.04
CA ASN A 151 4.75 -12.77 13.87
C ASN A 151 5.25 -12.15 12.56
N PHE A 152 4.87 -10.90 12.28
CA PHE A 152 5.06 -10.29 10.95
C PHE A 152 6.52 -10.31 10.46
N ARG A 153 7.47 -10.37 11.41
CA ARG A 153 8.91 -10.43 11.14
C ARG A 153 9.36 -11.67 10.38
N LEU A 154 8.55 -12.72 10.34
CA LEU A 154 8.77 -13.90 9.50
C LEU A 154 8.59 -13.62 8.00
N TYR A 155 8.01 -12.47 7.67
CA TYR A 155 7.67 -12.06 6.30
C TYR A 155 8.42 -10.80 5.86
N LEU A 156 9.44 -10.37 6.61
CA LEU A 156 10.32 -9.25 6.21
C LEU A 156 11.32 -9.69 5.15
#